data_AF-A0A0R1SC23-F1
#
_entry.id   AF-A0A0R1SC23-F1
#
_cell.length_a   1.000
_cell.length_b   1.000
_cell.length_c   1.000
_cell.angle_alpha   90.00
_cell.angle_beta   90.00
_cell.angle_gamma   90.00
#
_symmetry.space_group_name_H-M   'P 1'
#
loop_
_entity.id
_entity.type
_entity.pdbx_description
1 polymer ?
#
loop_
_entity_poly.entity_id
_entity_poly.type
_entity_poly.pdbx_seq_one_letter_code
_entity_poly.pdbx_strand_id
1 'polypeptide(L)'
;METLYDQLRTAQIDESLINAFQNDSDIVYTGIIQFLSSTDFIMLTYNDYGLQDGEVYLKISSVKSVETDSYDLANIKERISFDEVHHLSANPSFDLPIKMSDTLFDRVVQTLHEDTKVALVITIENGKLTYNEGLIQELQPDHLTFLNLNKFDFSKRPVFDIPYTDIRGIEFGGTELKLLEDALSLIDPKNHVEDVTVTDPDQFVVEAEKLRKSGQWLIIDTNDKRRYFYVGQIIASNSRELVMMVVDMNGQFGGYVWIRYDDIKRFITDADYLKIIDQFVKVNKAAKNFALPVLNADRAFDNADDILVHVLTQAIQYHRLIRFEMTNQDNFVGYPTNFDFASGLVTVELLDVDEQDEELTRKIGVESIREMAFDYFRAYLVENNV
;
A
#
# COMPACT_ATOMS: atom_id res chain seq x y z
N MET A 1 6.29 -7.19 37.02
CA MET A 1 6.61 -6.94 35.60
C MET A 1 5.73 -7.92 34.86
N GLU A 2 4.72 -7.43 34.15
CA GLU A 2 3.82 -8.31 33.38
C GLU A 2 4.62 -9.01 32.29
N THR A 3 4.34 -10.29 32.07
CA THR A 3 4.94 -10.99 30.94
C THR A 3 4.28 -10.52 29.65
N LEU A 4 4.94 -10.71 28.50
CA LEU A 4 4.34 -10.41 27.19
C LEU A 4 2.98 -11.12 27.02
N TYR A 5 2.86 -12.36 27.53
CA TYR A 5 1.60 -13.10 27.52
C TYR A 5 0.52 -12.43 28.36
N ASP A 6 0.86 -11.91 29.54
CA ASP A 6 -0.10 -11.20 30.40
C ASP A 6 -0.59 -9.92 29.71
N GLN A 7 0.29 -9.19 29.04
CA GLN A 7 -0.06 -7.99 28.26
C GLN A 7 -1.01 -8.31 27.10
N LEU A 8 -0.68 -9.34 26.30
CA LEU A 8 -1.56 -9.82 25.21
C LEU A 8 -2.92 -10.28 25.75
N ARG A 9 -2.94 -10.96 26.90
CA ARG A 9 -4.17 -11.44 27.52
C ARG A 9 -5.05 -10.28 28.00
N THR A 10 -4.47 -9.28 28.65
CA THR A 10 -5.22 -8.07 29.06
C THR A 10 -5.77 -7.35 27.84
N ALA A 11 -4.94 -7.14 26.80
CA ALA A 11 -5.37 -6.50 25.57
C ALA A 11 -6.49 -7.27 24.86
N GLN A 12 -6.47 -8.60 24.86
CA GLN A 12 -7.55 -9.41 24.31
C GLN A 12 -8.86 -9.27 25.11
N ILE A 13 -8.79 -9.30 26.46
CA ILE A 13 -9.97 -9.17 27.32
C ILE A 13 -10.61 -7.79 27.17
N ASP A 14 -9.78 -6.76 27.06
CA ASP A 14 -10.21 -5.37 26.95
C ASP A 14 -10.49 -4.96 25.50
N GLU A 15 -10.41 -5.88 24.53
CA GLU A 15 -10.56 -5.63 23.09
C GLU A 15 -9.73 -4.42 22.61
N SER A 16 -8.53 -4.27 23.17
CA SER A 16 -7.69 -3.10 22.94
C SER A 16 -6.96 -3.19 21.61
N LEU A 17 -6.92 -2.05 20.90
CA LEU A 17 -6.01 -1.87 19.77
C LEU A 17 -4.56 -1.84 20.27
N ILE A 18 -3.69 -2.64 19.66
CA ILE A 18 -2.28 -2.77 20.02
C ILE A 18 -1.36 -2.63 18.82
N ASN A 19 -0.11 -2.24 19.08
CA ASN A 19 1.02 -2.38 18.16
C ASN A 19 1.87 -3.57 18.61
N ALA A 20 2.03 -4.57 17.74
CA ALA A 20 2.87 -5.75 17.96
C ALA A 20 4.19 -5.61 17.17
N PHE A 21 5.28 -5.38 17.90
CA PHE A 21 6.62 -5.25 17.33
C PHE A 21 7.28 -6.63 17.25
N GLN A 22 7.72 -7.02 16.06
CA GLN A 22 8.36 -8.32 15.83
C GLN A 22 9.85 -8.30 16.18
N ASN A 23 10.41 -9.48 16.43
CA ASN A 23 11.85 -9.68 16.44
C ASN A 23 12.39 -9.54 15.01
N ASP A 24 13.53 -8.87 14.85
CA ASP A 24 14.29 -8.81 13.59
C ASP A 24 13.52 -8.22 12.39
N SER A 25 12.52 -7.38 12.66
CA SER A 25 11.67 -6.69 11.67
C SER A 25 11.48 -5.23 12.03
N ASP A 26 11.33 -4.39 11.01
CA ASP A 26 10.79 -3.03 11.15
C ASP A 26 9.26 -2.99 10.92
N ILE A 27 8.65 -4.12 10.55
CA ILE A 27 7.20 -4.23 10.36
C ILE A 27 6.50 -4.36 11.71
N VAL A 28 5.58 -3.43 11.96
CA VAL A 28 4.68 -3.40 13.12
C VAL A 28 3.28 -3.80 12.67
N TYR A 29 2.63 -4.68 13.42
CA TYR A 29 1.22 -4.97 13.19
C TYR A 29 0.36 -4.18 14.17
N THR A 30 -0.59 -3.43 13.66
CA THR A 30 -1.58 -2.70 14.46
C THR A 30 -2.92 -3.42 14.39
N GLY A 31 -3.53 -3.75 15.54
CA GLY A 31 -4.73 -4.59 15.51
C GLY A 31 -5.36 -4.97 16.84
N ILE A 32 -6.42 -5.78 16.78
CA ILE A 32 -7.17 -6.30 17.93
C ILE A 32 -7.05 -7.83 17.98
N ILE A 33 -6.63 -8.37 19.12
CA ILE A 33 -6.42 -9.81 19.29
C ILE A 33 -7.78 -10.54 19.25
N GLN A 34 -7.95 -11.45 18.30
CA GLN A 34 -9.14 -12.29 18.18
C GLN A 34 -8.97 -13.59 18.98
N PHE A 35 -7.81 -14.23 18.85
CA PHE A 35 -7.51 -15.50 19.50
C PHE A 35 -6.14 -15.44 20.16
N LEU A 36 -6.02 -16.00 21.37
CA LEU A 36 -4.77 -16.10 22.12
C LEU A 36 -4.64 -17.51 22.69
N SER A 37 -3.49 -18.15 22.44
CA SER A 37 -3.07 -19.39 23.07
C SER A 37 -1.82 -19.14 23.92
N SER A 38 -1.31 -20.18 24.60
CA SER A 38 -0.06 -20.09 25.37
C SER A 38 1.19 -19.80 24.53
N THR A 39 1.13 -19.96 23.21
CA THR A 39 2.32 -19.89 22.32
C THR A 39 2.16 -18.95 21.14
N ASP A 40 0.93 -18.61 20.78
CA ASP A 40 0.60 -17.84 19.58
C ASP A 40 -0.72 -17.08 19.74
N PHE A 41 -0.98 -16.17 18.80
CA PHE A 41 -2.21 -15.40 18.74
C PHE A 41 -2.56 -15.05 17.30
N ILE A 42 -3.83 -14.74 17.07
CA ILE A 42 -4.34 -14.15 15.83
C ILE A 42 -4.89 -12.77 16.15
N MET A 43 -4.54 -11.81 15.31
CA MET A 43 -4.97 -10.42 15.42
C MET A 43 -5.65 -9.99 14.13
N LEU A 44 -6.77 -9.28 14.26
CA LEU A 44 -7.36 -8.51 13.16
C LEU A 44 -6.52 -7.25 12.94
N THR A 45 -6.03 -7.02 11.72
CA THR A 45 -5.08 -5.94 11.42
C THR A 45 -5.74 -4.74 10.77
N TYR A 46 -5.18 -3.56 11.03
CA TYR A 46 -5.53 -2.30 10.37
C TYR A 46 -4.29 -1.72 9.71
N ASN A 47 -4.47 -1.13 8.52
CA ASN A 47 -3.39 -0.41 7.85
C ASN A 47 -3.22 1.02 8.43
N ASP A 48 -2.22 1.75 7.92
CA ASP A 48 -1.91 3.12 8.34
C ASP A 48 -3.08 4.10 8.20
N TYR A 49 -4.11 3.76 7.41
CA TYR A 49 -5.30 4.57 7.23
C TYR A 49 -6.46 4.17 8.14
N GLY A 50 -6.24 3.26 9.08
CA GLY A 50 -7.27 2.73 9.97
C GLY A 50 -8.30 1.84 9.28
N LEU A 51 -8.00 1.36 8.06
CA LEU A 51 -8.87 0.42 7.34
C LEU A 51 -8.48 -1.01 7.70
N GLN A 52 -9.48 -1.86 7.95
CA GLN A 52 -9.25 -3.28 8.22
C GLN A 52 -8.58 -3.97 7.03
N ASP A 53 -7.48 -4.68 7.29
CA ASP A 53 -6.66 -5.33 6.26
C ASP A 53 -6.25 -6.75 6.68
N GLY A 54 -7.25 -7.61 6.85
CA GLY A 54 -7.08 -9.03 7.12
C GLY A 54 -6.70 -9.35 8.56
N GLU A 55 -6.05 -10.50 8.72
CA GLU A 55 -5.59 -11.03 9.99
C GLU A 55 -4.14 -11.50 9.89
N VAL A 56 -3.46 -11.51 11.03
CA VAL A 56 -2.14 -12.08 11.17
C VAL A 56 -2.09 -13.10 12.31
N TYR A 57 -1.58 -14.31 12.01
CA TYR A 57 -1.13 -15.28 12.99
C TYR A 57 0.32 -14.95 13.37
N LEU A 58 0.61 -14.88 14.67
CA LEU A 58 1.97 -14.68 15.18
C LEU A 58 2.28 -15.63 16.31
N LYS A 59 3.50 -16.20 16.28
CA LYS A 59 4.07 -16.85 17.47
C LYS A 59 4.47 -15.78 18.47
N ILE A 60 4.12 -15.97 19.75
CA ILE A 60 4.52 -15.05 20.83
C ILE A 60 6.05 -14.92 20.90
N SER A 61 6.78 -16.01 20.61
CA SER A 61 8.26 -16.00 20.55
C SER A 61 8.84 -15.16 19.41
N SER A 62 8.04 -14.77 18.42
CA SER A 62 8.42 -13.86 17.33
C SER A 62 8.16 -12.39 17.67
N VAL A 63 7.51 -12.10 18.79
CA VAL A 63 7.16 -10.74 19.21
C VAL A 63 8.16 -10.23 20.25
N LYS A 64 8.69 -9.04 20.00
CA LYS A 64 9.65 -8.34 20.86
C LYS A 64 8.94 -7.60 21.99
N SER A 65 7.89 -6.88 21.66
CA SER A 65 7.12 -6.06 22.59
C SER A 65 5.74 -5.75 22.03
N VAL A 66 4.81 -5.43 22.93
CA VAL A 66 3.48 -4.94 22.60
C VAL A 66 3.31 -3.57 23.22
N GLU A 67 2.73 -2.66 22.46
CA GLU A 67 2.31 -1.34 22.92
C GLU A 67 0.79 -1.25 22.86
N THR A 68 0.19 -0.74 23.93
CA THR A 68 -1.28 -0.63 24.09
C THR A 68 -1.74 0.82 24.18
N ASP A 69 -0.80 1.76 24.29
CA ASP A 69 -1.06 3.19 24.45
C ASP A 69 0.08 4.02 23.84
N SER A 70 -0.25 4.77 22.79
CA SER A 70 0.66 5.70 22.12
C SER A 70 -0.14 6.70 21.27
N TYR A 71 0.53 7.78 20.86
CA TYR A 71 -0.04 8.76 19.93
C TYR A 71 -0.42 8.12 18.59
N ASP A 72 0.39 7.16 18.12
CA ASP A 72 0.10 6.39 16.91
C ASP A 72 -1.20 5.59 17.04
N LEU A 73 -1.34 4.82 18.13
CA LEU A 73 -2.56 4.07 18.41
C LEU A 73 -3.80 4.97 18.59
N ALA A 74 -3.63 6.16 19.16
CA ALA A 74 -4.71 7.14 19.27
C ALA A 74 -5.18 7.61 17.88
N ASN A 75 -4.24 7.96 16.99
CA ASN A 75 -4.54 8.36 15.62
C ASN A 75 -5.22 7.23 14.83
N ILE A 76 -4.72 5.98 14.95
CA ILE A 76 -5.34 4.84 14.28
C ILE A 76 -6.76 4.58 14.81
N LYS A 77 -7.03 4.73 16.12
CA LYS A 77 -8.39 4.62 16.67
C LYS A 77 -9.36 5.66 16.08
N GLU A 78 -8.90 6.89 15.90
CA GLU A 78 -9.71 7.94 15.25
C GLU A 78 -10.02 7.58 13.79
N ARG A 79 -9.04 7.05 13.05
CA ARG A 79 -9.20 6.59 11.67
C ARG A 79 -10.13 5.38 11.52
N ILE A 80 -10.05 4.40 12.43
CA ILE A 80 -10.98 3.27 12.48
C ILE A 80 -12.41 3.79 12.71
N SER A 81 -12.59 4.70 13.67
CA SER A 81 -13.90 5.29 13.95
C SER A 81 -14.44 6.07 12.74
N PHE A 82 -13.56 6.75 12.00
CA PHE A 82 -13.90 7.43 10.76
C PHE A 82 -14.37 6.44 9.68
N ASP A 83 -13.64 5.33 9.49
CA ASP A 83 -14.05 4.26 8.58
C ASP A 83 -15.44 3.71 8.93
N GLU A 84 -15.70 3.38 10.19
CA GLU A 84 -16.98 2.81 10.64
C GLU A 84 -18.17 3.73 10.35
N VAL A 85 -17.99 5.05 10.51
CA VAL A 85 -19.02 6.06 10.22
C VAL A 85 -19.25 6.25 8.72
N HIS A 86 -18.18 6.17 7.93
CA HIS A 86 -18.22 6.48 6.50
C HIS A 86 -18.33 5.23 5.60
N HIS A 87 -18.26 4.03 6.18
CA HIS A 87 -18.31 2.74 5.51
C HIS A 87 -17.28 2.66 4.36
N LEU A 88 -16.02 2.98 4.65
CA LEU A 88 -14.96 3.02 3.64
C LEU A 88 -14.40 1.62 3.37
N SER A 89 -14.36 0.75 4.38
CA SER A 89 -13.98 -0.66 4.25
C SER A 89 -15.14 -1.51 3.72
N ALA A 90 -14.80 -2.44 2.82
CA ALA A 90 -15.75 -3.36 2.20
C ALA A 90 -15.39 -4.83 2.43
N ASN A 91 -14.38 -5.11 3.26
CA ASN A 91 -13.92 -6.47 3.47
C ASN A 91 -14.73 -7.16 4.56
N PRO A 92 -15.39 -8.29 4.26
CA PRO A 92 -15.91 -9.14 5.31
C PRO A 92 -14.75 -9.70 6.14
N SER A 93 -14.94 -9.83 7.45
CA SER A 93 -13.99 -10.53 8.33
C SER A 93 -13.73 -11.96 7.83
N PHE A 94 -12.51 -12.46 7.99
CA PHE A 94 -12.22 -13.86 7.71
C PHE A 94 -12.85 -14.75 8.78
N ASP A 95 -13.70 -15.67 8.36
CA ASP A 95 -14.34 -16.62 9.28
C ASP A 95 -13.40 -17.81 9.52
N LEU A 96 -12.80 -17.88 10.70
CA LEU A 96 -11.98 -19.02 11.15
C LEU A 96 -12.89 -20.07 11.80
N PRO A 97 -13.08 -21.27 11.20
CA PRO A 97 -13.93 -22.29 11.77
C PRO A 97 -13.44 -22.72 13.16
N ILE A 98 -14.31 -22.57 14.17
CA ILE A 98 -13.97 -22.96 15.56
C ILE A 98 -14.08 -24.49 15.72
N LYS A 99 -13.02 -25.23 15.38
CA LYS A 99 -12.84 -26.63 15.80
C LYS A 99 -12.04 -26.68 17.09
N MET A 100 -12.69 -27.02 18.21
CA MET A 100 -12.12 -26.89 19.56
C MET A 100 -10.90 -27.81 19.87
N SER A 101 -10.55 -28.79 19.03
CA SER A 101 -9.49 -29.77 19.30
C SER A 101 -8.09 -29.37 18.85
N ASP A 102 -7.97 -28.44 17.89
CA ASP A 102 -6.72 -28.24 17.15
C ASP A 102 -5.95 -27.05 17.71
N THR A 103 -4.63 -26.99 17.55
CA THR A 103 -3.85 -25.79 17.93
C THR A 103 -4.20 -24.61 17.01
N LEU A 104 -3.94 -23.38 17.45
CA LEU A 104 -4.24 -22.20 16.63
C LEU A 104 -3.50 -22.23 15.29
N PHE A 105 -2.22 -22.64 15.31
CA PHE A 105 -1.42 -22.85 14.12
C PHE A 105 -2.04 -23.88 13.17
N ASP A 106 -2.38 -25.07 13.67
CA ASP A 106 -2.96 -26.15 12.86
C ASP A 106 -4.26 -25.70 12.18
N ARG A 107 -5.10 -24.95 12.91
CA ARG A 107 -6.35 -24.39 12.34
C ARG A 107 -6.07 -23.43 11.20
N VAL A 108 -5.09 -22.53 11.36
CA VAL A 108 -4.74 -21.55 10.32
C VAL A 108 -4.24 -22.28 9.07
N VAL A 109 -3.22 -23.14 9.20
CA VAL A 109 -2.64 -23.81 8.02
C VAL A 109 -3.62 -24.78 7.36
N GLN A 110 -4.47 -25.45 8.14
CA GLN A 110 -5.52 -26.31 7.61
C GLN A 110 -6.58 -25.53 6.85
N THR A 111 -7.05 -24.40 7.40
CA THR A 111 -8.06 -23.55 6.73
C THR A 111 -7.49 -22.98 5.43
N LEU A 112 -6.28 -22.44 5.46
CA LEU A 112 -5.63 -21.88 4.28
C LEU A 112 -5.43 -22.92 3.17
N HIS A 113 -5.09 -24.16 3.53
CA HIS A 113 -4.95 -25.26 2.60
C HIS A 113 -6.30 -25.76 2.06
N GLU A 114 -7.26 -26.08 2.93
CA GLU A 114 -8.57 -26.64 2.54
C GLU A 114 -9.37 -25.68 1.65
N ASP A 115 -9.31 -24.38 1.94
CA ASP A 115 -10.04 -23.35 1.20
C ASP A 115 -9.23 -22.74 0.05
N THR A 116 -8.00 -23.23 -0.19
CA THR A 116 -7.08 -22.73 -1.24
C THR A 116 -6.89 -21.21 -1.15
N LYS A 117 -6.65 -20.71 0.07
CA LYS A 117 -6.47 -19.29 0.35
C LYS A 117 -5.05 -18.84 0.11
N VAL A 118 -4.90 -17.64 -0.45
CA VAL A 118 -3.60 -17.00 -0.60
C VAL A 118 -3.20 -16.44 0.76
N ALA A 119 -1.95 -16.67 1.14
CA ALA A 119 -1.38 -16.18 2.39
C ALA A 119 0.02 -15.64 2.17
N LEU A 120 0.44 -14.73 3.06
CA LEU A 120 1.84 -14.32 3.19
C LEU A 120 2.47 -15.09 4.36
N VAL A 121 3.35 -16.04 4.05
CA VAL A 121 4.10 -16.79 5.07
C VAL A 121 5.40 -16.07 5.38
N ILE A 122 5.59 -15.75 6.66
CA ILE A 122 6.77 -15.05 7.16
C ILE A 122 7.71 -16.09 7.76
N THR A 123 8.87 -16.28 7.14
CA THR A 123 9.91 -17.23 7.57
C THR A 123 11.17 -16.50 8.02
N ILE A 124 12.10 -17.22 8.66
CA ILE A 124 13.44 -16.72 8.90
C ILE A 124 14.45 -17.46 8.04
N GLU A 125 15.21 -16.73 7.23
CA GLU A 125 16.27 -17.26 6.38
C GLU A 125 17.55 -16.46 6.61
N ASN A 126 18.65 -17.14 6.95
CA ASN A 126 19.95 -16.51 7.22
C ASN A 126 19.88 -15.35 8.25
N GLY A 127 19.03 -15.47 9.26
CA GLY A 127 18.85 -14.46 10.31
C GLY A 127 18.07 -13.22 9.87
N LYS A 128 17.35 -13.29 8.75
CA LYS A 128 16.47 -12.22 8.26
C LYS A 128 15.08 -12.77 7.97
N LEU A 129 14.06 -11.94 8.16
CA LEU A 129 12.71 -12.30 7.74
C LEU A 129 12.61 -12.37 6.22
N THR A 130 11.89 -13.38 5.74
CA THR A 130 11.55 -13.58 4.34
C THR A 130 10.03 -13.71 4.23
N TYR A 131 9.46 -13.10 3.19
CA TYR A 131 8.03 -12.98 2.98
C TYR A 131 7.65 -13.72 1.72
N ASN A 132 6.80 -14.72 1.85
CA ASN A 132 6.42 -15.60 0.75
C ASN A 132 4.91 -15.56 0.56
N GLU A 133 4.47 -14.88 -0.50
CA GLU A 133 3.07 -14.80 -0.89
C GLU A 133 2.71 -16.02 -1.75
N GLY A 134 1.63 -16.73 -1.43
CA GLY A 134 1.33 -17.96 -2.15
C GLY A 134 0.29 -18.87 -1.51
N LEU A 135 0.34 -20.14 -1.90
CA LEU A 135 -0.62 -21.18 -1.52
C LEU A 135 0.08 -22.32 -0.78
N ILE A 136 -0.56 -22.81 0.28
CA ILE A 136 -0.19 -24.10 0.89
C ILE A 136 -0.70 -25.21 -0.03
N GLN A 137 0.19 -26.06 -0.53
CA GLN A 137 -0.16 -27.18 -1.43
C GLN A 137 -0.37 -28.49 -0.68
N GLU A 138 0.45 -28.75 0.34
CA GLU A 138 0.39 -29.95 1.15
C GLU A 138 0.76 -29.64 2.60
N LEU A 139 0.15 -30.38 3.53
CA LEU A 139 0.45 -30.34 4.96
C LEU A 139 1.09 -31.66 5.39
N GLN A 140 2.23 -31.58 6.07
CA GLN A 140 2.96 -32.69 6.64
C GLN A 140 3.12 -32.48 8.15
N PRO A 141 3.50 -33.51 8.95
CA PRO A 141 3.54 -33.37 10.41
C PRO A 141 4.47 -32.29 10.97
N ASP A 142 5.52 -31.90 10.24
CA ASP A 142 6.57 -30.97 10.68
C ASP A 142 6.88 -29.83 9.69
N HIS A 143 6.22 -29.82 8.53
CA HIS A 143 6.40 -28.81 7.49
C HIS A 143 5.15 -28.68 6.61
N LEU A 144 5.10 -27.62 5.82
CA LEU A 144 4.16 -27.48 4.71
C LEU A 144 4.91 -27.35 3.39
N THR A 145 4.29 -27.77 2.30
CA THR A 145 4.78 -27.47 0.95
C THR A 145 4.07 -26.20 0.46
N PHE A 146 4.84 -25.20 0.06
CA PHE A 146 4.34 -23.88 -0.31
C PHE A 146 4.65 -23.57 -1.78
N LEU A 147 3.63 -23.14 -2.52
CA LEU A 147 3.77 -22.59 -3.87
C LEU A 147 3.79 -21.07 -3.77
N ASN A 148 4.94 -20.47 -4.08
CA ASN A 148 5.04 -19.02 -4.17
C ASN A 148 4.39 -18.52 -5.48
N LEU A 149 3.60 -17.46 -5.35
CA LEU A 149 2.95 -16.78 -6.45
C LEU A 149 3.73 -15.52 -6.78
N ASN A 150 4.46 -15.54 -7.89
CA ASN A 150 5.18 -14.35 -8.33
C ASN A 150 4.30 -13.50 -9.25
N LYS A 151 3.61 -12.52 -8.68
CA LYS A 151 2.78 -11.55 -9.42
C LYS A 151 3.55 -10.63 -10.35
N PHE A 152 4.88 -10.59 -10.25
CA PHE A 152 5.76 -9.79 -11.11
C PHE A 152 6.34 -10.58 -12.28
N ASP A 153 6.32 -11.92 -12.22
CA ASP A 153 6.89 -12.78 -13.25
C ASP A 153 6.24 -14.17 -13.18
N PHE A 154 5.23 -14.40 -14.02
CA PHE A 154 4.44 -15.63 -14.01
C PHE A 154 5.25 -16.86 -14.44
N SER A 155 6.42 -16.68 -15.05
CA SER A 155 7.31 -17.80 -15.39
C SER A 155 7.95 -18.43 -14.15
N LYS A 156 8.04 -17.68 -13.04
CA LYS A 156 8.65 -18.11 -11.78
C LYS A 156 7.59 -18.56 -10.79
N ARG A 157 7.54 -19.87 -10.52
CA ARG A 157 6.64 -20.47 -9.54
C ARG A 157 7.40 -21.46 -8.65
N PRO A 158 8.29 -20.96 -7.77
CA PRO A 158 9.06 -21.84 -6.92
C PRO A 158 8.13 -22.52 -5.92
N VAL A 159 8.42 -23.80 -5.69
CA VAL A 159 7.79 -24.62 -4.65
C VAL A 159 8.87 -24.98 -3.66
N PHE A 160 8.60 -24.81 -2.37
CA PHE A 160 9.54 -25.14 -1.31
C PHE A 160 8.82 -25.67 -0.08
N ASP A 161 9.52 -26.52 0.66
CA ASP A 161 9.05 -27.03 1.95
C ASP A 161 9.48 -26.07 3.05
N ILE A 162 8.51 -25.62 3.85
CA ILE A 162 8.73 -24.71 4.98
C ILE A 162 8.52 -25.48 6.29
N PRO A 163 9.59 -25.74 7.06
CA PRO A 163 9.47 -26.30 8.40
C PRO A 163 8.61 -25.41 9.29
N TYR A 164 7.72 -26.00 10.09
CA TYR A 164 6.87 -25.24 11.01
C TYR A 164 7.67 -24.46 12.05
N THR A 165 8.90 -24.89 12.36
CA THR A 165 9.83 -24.18 13.24
C THR A 165 10.28 -22.83 12.67
N ASP A 166 10.30 -22.69 11.34
CA ASP A 166 10.86 -21.53 10.65
C ASP A 166 9.81 -20.44 10.42
N ILE A 167 8.52 -20.81 10.47
CA ILE A 167 7.40 -19.88 10.36
C ILE A 167 7.33 -19.00 11.62
N ARG A 168 7.32 -17.69 11.40
CA ARG A 168 7.22 -16.66 12.44
C ARG A 168 5.83 -16.06 12.54
N GLY A 169 5.19 -15.91 11.39
CA GLY A 169 3.82 -15.43 11.25
C GLY A 169 3.22 -15.79 9.89
N ILE A 170 1.92 -15.62 9.77
CA ILE A 170 1.16 -15.83 8.54
C ILE A 170 0.12 -14.71 8.44
N GLU A 171 0.14 -13.92 7.37
CA GLU A 171 -0.94 -12.98 7.05
C GLU A 171 -1.94 -13.64 6.10
N PHE A 172 -3.23 -13.38 6.33
CA PHE A 172 -4.32 -13.93 5.54
C PHE A 172 -5.54 -13.00 5.61
N GLY A 173 -6.52 -13.22 4.73
CA GLY A 173 -7.77 -12.44 4.74
C GLY A 173 -7.67 -10.98 4.28
N GLY A 174 -6.45 -10.49 4.02
CA GLY A 174 -6.21 -9.13 3.51
C GLY A 174 -6.79 -8.90 2.12
N THR A 175 -7.03 -7.63 1.78
CA THR A 175 -7.69 -7.23 0.52
C THR A 175 -6.92 -7.75 -0.70
N GLU A 176 -5.61 -7.51 -0.67
CA GLU A 176 -4.69 -7.84 -1.76
C GLU A 176 -4.63 -9.35 -1.99
N LEU A 177 -4.49 -10.12 -0.90
CA LEU A 177 -4.44 -11.58 -0.94
C LEU A 177 -5.72 -12.16 -1.54
N LYS A 178 -6.88 -11.62 -1.16
CA LYS A 178 -8.17 -12.04 -1.71
C LYS A 178 -8.32 -11.69 -3.19
N LEU A 179 -7.87 -10.51 -3.61
CA LEU A 179 -7.83 -10.17 -5.03
C LEU A 179 -6.89 -11.10 -5.81
N LEU A 180 -5.79 -11.51 -5.19
CA LEU A 180 -4.87 -12.48 -5.78
C LEU A 180 -5.49 -13.88 -5.90
N GLU A 181 -6.30 -14.31 -4.91
CA GLU A 181 -7.12 -15.54 -5.00
C GLU A 181 -8.00 -15.52 -6.26
N ASP A 182 -8.66 -14.40 -6.53
CA ASP A 182 -9.51 -14.22 -7.71
C ASP A 182 -8.70 -14.16 -9.02
N ALA A 183 -7.42 -13.82 -8.95
CA ALA A 183 -6.51 -13.69 -10.09
C ALA A 183 -5.61 -14.92 -10.32
N LEU A 184 -5.71 -15.99 -9.53
CA LEU A 184 -4.82 -17.17 -9.61
C LEU A 184 -4.70 -17.77 -11.01
N SER A 185 -5.78 -17.74 -11.79
CA SER A 185 -5.78 -18.28 -13.17
C SER A 185 -4.91 -17.48 -14.14
N LEU A 186 -4.59 -16.22 -13.82
CA LEU A 186 -3.67 -15.37 -14.58
C LEU A 186 -2.22 -15.74 -14.28
N ILE A 187 -1.90 -16.09 -13.03
CA ILE A 187 -0.56 -16.43 -12.54
C ILE A 187 -0.20 -17.85 -12.95
N ASP A 188 0.07 -18.03 -14.24
CA ASP A 188 0.44 -19.30 -14.87
C ASP A 188 1.59 -19.03 -15.85
N PRO A 189 2.65 -19.87 -15.91
CA PRO A 189 3.77 -19.64 -16.83
C PRO A 189 3.35 -19.53 -18.29
N LYS A 190 2.22 -20.14 -18.69
CA LYS A 190 1.69 -20.02 -20.06
C LYS A 190 1.16 -18.62 -20.39
N ASN A 191 0.83 -17.84 -19.38
CA ASN A 191 0.29 -16.49 -19.50
C ASN A 191 1.39 -15.42 -19.39
N HIS A 192 2.64 -15.80 -19.10
CA HIS A 192 3.78 -14.90 -18.95
C HIS A 192 3.98 -14.01 -20.18
N VAL A 193 4.27 -12.74 -19.96
CA VAL A 193 4.81 -11.83 -20.99
C VAL A 193 6.13 -11.22 -20.53
N GLU A 194 7.01 -10.98 -21.50
CA GLU A 194 8.23 -10.21 -21.29
C GLU A 194 7.89 -8.72 -21.14
N ASP A 195 8.62 -8.05 -20.25
CA ASP A 195 8.41 -6.63 -19.99
C ASP A 195 8.71 -5.78 -21.24
N VAL A 196 7.76 -4.93 -21.63
CA VAL A 196 7.98 -3.91 -22.68
C VAL A 196 8.32 -2.59 -22.01
N THR A 197 9.61 -2.23 -22.05
CA THR A 197 10.15 -1.03 -21.40
C THR A 197 10.57 0.04 -22.41
N VAL A 198 10.18 1.29 -22.17
CA VAL A 198 10.70 2.48 -22.84
C VAL A 198 11.66 3.20 -21.90
N THR A 199 12.93 3.31 -22.28
CA THR A 199 13.98 3.96 -21.48
C THR A 199 14.60 5.19 -22.15
N ASP A 200 14.29 5.43 -23.43
CA ASP A 200 14.82 6.56 -24.19
C ASP A 200 14.01 7.83 -23.87
N PRO A 201 14.62 8.85 -23.22
CA PRO A 201 13.90 10.07 -22.85
C PRO A 201 13.27 10.80 -24.04
N ASP A 202 13.86 10.70 -25.24
CA ASP A 202 13.33 11.32 -26.46
C ASP A 202 11.99 10.69 -26.90
N GLN A 203 11.66 9.50 -26.41
CA GLN A 203 10.40 8.80 -26.70
C GLN A 203 9.30 9.05 -25.67
N PHE A 204 9.62 9.58 -24.48
CA PHE A 204 8.65 9.66 -23.39
C PHE A 204 7.42 10.50 -23.72
N VAL A 205 7.60 11.65 -24.40
CA VAL A 205 6.47 12.53 -24.77
C VAL A 205 5.51 11.82 -25.72
N VAL A 206 6.04 11.17 -26.75
CA VAL A 206 5.24 10.46 -27.76
C VAL A 206 4.55 9.25 -27.15
N GLU A 207 5.25 8.47 -26.33
CA GLU A 207 4.67 7.31 -25.68
C GLU A 207 3.60 7.71 -24.64
N ALA A 208 3.83 8.78 -23.87
CA ALA A 208 2.85 9.30 -22.92
C ALA A 208 1.56 9.76 -23.62
N GLU A 209 1.66 10.42 -24.77
CA GLU A 209 0.48 10.79 -25.56
C GLU A 209 -0.30 9.55 -26.04
N LYS A 210 0.41 8.51 -26.51
CA LYS A 210 -0.19 7.25 -26.94
C LYS A 210 -0.90 6.53 -25.79
N LEU A 211 -0.23 6.39 -24.64
CA LEU A 211 -0.76 5.74 -23.44
C LEU A 211 -1.96 6.50 -22.86
N ARG A 212 -1.92 7.83 -22.87
CA ARG A 212 -3.06 8.67 -22.46
C ARG A 212 -4.29 8.44 -23.35
N LYS A 213 -4.09 8.34 -24.66
CA LYS A 213 -5.19 8.08 -25.61
C LYS A 213 -5.76 6.67 -25.50
N SER A 214 -4.92 5.68 -25.23
CA SER A 214 -5.37 4.29 -25.08
C SER A 214 -5.98 4.00 -23.71
N GLY A 215 -5.63 4.79 -22.69
CA GLY A 215 -6.02 4.51 -21.30
C GLY A 215 -5.40 3.21 -20.78
N GLN A 216 -4.23 2.81 -21.29
CA GLN A 216 -3.55 1.61 -20.82
C GLN A 216 -2.90 1.84 -19.46
N TRP A 217 -2.89 0.81 -18.62
CA TRP A 217 -2.10 0.80 -17.40
C TRP A 217 -0.61 0.76 -17.75
N LEU A 218 0.19 1.52 -16.99
CA LEU A 218 1.64 1.51 -17.11
C LEU A 218 2.29 1.57 -15.73
N ILE A 219 3.57 1.21 -15.69
CA ILE A 219 4.45 1.47 -14.56
C ILE A 219 5.38 2.63 -14.94
N ILE A 220 5.54 3.60 -14.04
CA ILE A 220 6.57 4.64 -14.13
C ILE A 220 7.58 4.44 -13.00
N ASP A 221 8.83 4.19 -13.39
CA ASP A 221 9.97 4.31 -12.48
C ASP A 221 10.60 5.70 -12.64
N THR A 222 10.92 6.34 -11.52
CA THR A 222 11.58 7.65 -11.49
C THR A 222 13.10 7.52 -11.35
N ASN A 223 13.81 8.62 -11.62
CA ASN A 223 15.28 8.71 -11.60
C ASN A 223 15.88 8.82 -10.18
N ASP A 224 15.06 8.78 -9.15
CA ASP A 224 15.52 8.84 -7.75
C ASP A 224 15.92 7.44 -7.21
N LYS A 225 16.35 7.40 -5.95
CA LYS A 225 16.78 6.17 -5.27
C LYS A 225 15.66 5.49 -4.49
N ARG A 226 14.41 5.94 -4.66
CA ARG A 226 13.27 5.37 -3.95
C ARG A 226 13.04 3.95 -4.45
N ARG A 227 12.53 3.10 -3.56
CA ARG A 227 12.31 1.67 -3.84
C ARG A 227 10.90 1.40 -4.35
N TYR A 228 10.18 2.41 -4.80
CA TYR A 228 8.81 2.30 -5.27
C TYR A 228 8.67 2.85 -6.69
N PHE A 229 7.58 2.46 -7.33
CA PHE A 229 7.19 2.86 -8.68
C PHE A 229 5.70 3.22 -8.69
N TYR A 230 5.26 3.96 -9.69
CA TYR A 230 3.84 4.29 -9.86
C TYR A 230 3.17 3.33 -10.82
N VAL A 231 1.94 2.91 -10.51
CA VAL A 231 1.09 2.15 -11.44
C VAL A 231 -0.24 2.86 -11.61
N GLY A 232 -0.72 2.94 -12.85
CA GLY A 232 -1.82 3.84 -13.15
C GLY A 232 -2.01 4.14 -14.63
N GLN A 233 -2.78 5.19 -14.91
CA GLN A 233 -3.08 5.68 -16.26
C GLN A 233 -2.66 7.14 -16.39
N ILE A 234 -2.02 7.50 -17.49
CA ILE A 234 -1.77 8.90 -17.82
C ILE A 234 -3.11 9.53 -18.22
N ILE A 235 -3.50 10.61 -17.55
CA ILE A 235 -4.77 11.31 -17.77
C ILE A 235 -4.58 12.68 -18.42
N ALA A 236 -3.42 13.30 -18.23
CA ALA A 236 -3.00 14.50 -18.95
C ALA A 236 -1.50 14.45 -19.25
N SER A 237 -1.12 15.01 -20.39
CA SER A 237 0.29 15.15 -20.77
C SER A 237 0.49 16.27 -21.77
N ASN A 238 1.66 16.91 -21.70
CA ASN A 238 2.12 17.89 -22.68
C ASN A 238 3.59 17.60 -23.07
N SER A 239 4.32 18.59 -23.57
CA SER A 239 5.71 18.44 -24.01
C SER A 239 6.75 18.35 -22.87
N ARG A 240 6.36 18.61 -21.61
CA ARG A 240 7.28 18.73 -20.46
C ARG A 240 6.90 17.84 -19.28
N GLU A 241 5.61 17.60 -19.11
CA GLU A 241 5.08 16.97 -17.91
C GLU A 241 3.86 16.08 -18.21
N LEU A 242 3.52 15.25 -17.24
CA LEU A 242 2.33 14.41 -17.25
C LEU A 242 1.66 14.40 -15.88
N VAL A 243 0.36 14.06 -15.89
CA VAL A 243 -0.40 13.68 -14.71
C VAL A 243 -0.91 12.27 -14.89
N MET A 244 -0.74 11.47 -13.85
CA MET A 244 -1.12 10.08 -13.76
C MET A 244 -2.15 9.90 -12.65
N MET A 245 -3.26 9.25 -12.97
CA MET A 245 -4.14 8.64 -11.97
C MET A 245 -3.46 7.36 -11.50
N VAL A 246 -3.14 7.25 -10.21
CA VAL A 246 -2.44 6.08 -9.68
C VAL A 246 -3.40 5.14 -8.94
N VAL A 247 -3.03 3.87 -8.92
CA VAL A 247 -3.68 2.85 -8.11
C VAL A 247 -2.71 2.25 -7.10
N ASP A 248 -3.24 1.81 -5.96
CA ASP A 248 -2.49 1.08 -4.95
C ASP A 248 -2.33 -0.41 -5.31
N MET A 249 -1.72 -1.19 -4.41
CA MET A 249 -1.54 -2.64 -4.59
C MET A 249 -2.84 -3.43 -4.63
N ASN A 250 -3.94 -2.86 -4.13
CA ASN A 250 -5.28 -3.44 -4.22
C ASN A 250 -5.98 -3.09 -5.54
N GLY A 251 -5.35 -2.31 -6.44
CA GLY A 251 -6.00 -1.81 -7.64
C GLY A 251 -7.13 -0.81 -7.34
N GLN A 252 -7.07 -0.12 -6.21
CA GLN A 252 -7.95 0.99 -5.86
C GLN A 252 -7.26 2.31 -6.19
N PHE A 253 -8.04 3.34 -6.50
CA PHE A 253 -7.57 4.69 -6.77
C PHE A 253 -6.79 5.24 -5.55
N GLY A 254 -5.51 5.52 -5.77
CA GLY A 254 -4.58 6.00 -4.75
C GLY A 254 -4.34 7.51 -4.77
N GLY A 255 -4.91 8.24 -5.73
CA GLY A 255 -4.71 9.68 -5.92
C GLY A 255 -4.14 10.02 -7.31
N TYR A 256 -3.59 11.23 -7.42
CA TYR A 256 -2.91 11.69 -8.63
C TYR A 256 -1.45 11.99 -8.34
N VAL A 257 -0.63 11.82 -9.38
CA VAL A 257 0.77 12.21 -9.38
C VAL A 257 1.08 13.03 -10.62
N TRP A 258 1.67 14.21 -10.42
CA TRP A 258 2.28 15.02 -11.47
C TRP A 258 3.79 14.72 -11.52
N ILE A 259 4.34 14.52 -12.72
CA ILE A 259 5.74 14.14 -12.94
C ILE A 259 6.29 14.86 -14.17
N ARG A 260 7.55 15.29 -14.11
CA ARG A 260 8.29 15.76 -15.29
C ARG A 260 8.98 14.63 -16.04
N TYR A 261 9.14 14.77 -17.36
CA TYR A 261 9.81 13.73 -18.16
C TYR A 261 11.29 13.55 -17.84
N ASP A 262 12.00 14.60 -17.42
CA ASP A 262 13.41 14.52 -17.01
C ASP A 262 13.60 13.72 -15.71
N ASP A 263 12.51 13.46 -15.02
CA ASP A 263 12.45 12.71 -13.78
C ASP A 263 12.10 11.23 -13.94
N ILE A 264 11.70 10.85 -15.15
CA ILE A 264 11.33 9.48 -15.48
C ILE A 264 12.57 8.71 -15.88
N LYS A 265 12.74 7.53 -15.30
CA LYS A 265 13.78 6.57 -15.67
C LYS A 265 13.32 5.68 -16.80
N ARG A 266 12.08 5.19 -16.70
CA ARG A 266 11.48 4.31 -17.70
C ARG A 266 9.96 4.24 -17.56
N PHE A 267 9.30 3.94 -18.68
CA PHE A 267 7.94 3.40 -18.70
C PHE A 267 8.00 1.89 -18.90
N ILE A 268 7.19 1.15 -18.17
CA ILE A 268 6.92 -0.27 -18.44
C ILE A 268 5.45 -0.33 -18.87
N THR A 269 5.23 -0.79 -20.10
CA THR A 269 3.93 -0.66 -20.81
C THR A 269 3.24 -2.00 -21.02
N ASP A 270 3.97 -3.10 -20.82
CA ASP A 270 3.43 -4.46 -20.75
C ASP A 270 4.32 -5.21 -19.76
N ALA A 271 3.68 -5.94 -18.84
CA ALA A 271 4.32 -6.71 -17.77
C ALA A 271 3.26 -7.62 -17.13
N ASP A 272 3.68 -8.73 -16.53
CA ASP A 272 2.77 -9.62 -15.81
C ASP A 272 2.04 -8.91 -14.65
N TYR A 273 2.75 -8.05 -13.93
CA TYR A 273 2.16 -7.25 -12.85
C TYR A 273 1.03 -6.31 -13.34
N LEU A 274 1.17 -5.74 -14.54
CA LEU A 274 0.13 -4.89 -15.12
C LEU A 274 -1.15 -5.67 -15.43
N LYS A 275 -1.07 -6.96 -15.74
CA LYS A 275 -2.25 -7.82 -15.91
C LYS A 275 -2.97 -8.08 -14.59
N ILE A 276 -2.21 -8.26 -13.51
CA ILE A 276 -2.77 -8.40 -12.15
C ILE A 276 -3.50 -7.12 -11.76
N ILE A 277 -2.85 -5.97 -11.92
CA ILE A 277 -3.46 -4.67 -11.60
C ILE A 277 -4.71 -4.42 -12.45
N ASP A 278 -4.67 -4.68 -13.76
CA ASP A 278 -5.86 -4.54 -14.61
C ASP A 278 -7.03 -5.42 -14.12
N GLN A 279 -6.75 -6.64 -13.66
CA GLN A 279 -7.75 -7.51 -13.07
C GLN A 279 -8.28 -6.96 -11.73
N PHE A 280 -7.41 -6.49 -10.84
CA PHE A 280 -7.80 -5.92 -9.55
C PHE A 280 -8.70 -4.69 -9.75
N VAL A 281 -8.32 -3.78 -10.65
CA VAL A 281 -9.12 -2.60 -10.98
C VAL A 281 -10.49 -3.00 -11.53
N LYS A 282 -10.57 -4.02 -12.41
CA LYS A 282 -11.84 -4.52 -12.94
C LYS A 282 -12.75 -5.04 -11.82
N VAL A 283 -12.22 -5.82 -10.89
CA VAL A 283 -12.96 -6.35 -9.73
C VAL A 283 -13.46 -5.21 -8.86
N ASN A 284 -12.61 -4.26 -8.49
CA ASN A 284 -12.99 -3.12 -7.67
C ASN A 284 -14.05 -2.23 -8.35
N LYS A 285 -13.92 -1.96 -9.65
CA LYS A 285 -14.93 -1.20 -10.41
C LYS A 285 -16.27 -1.93 -10.45
N ALA A 286 -16.27 -3.25 -10.65
CA ALA A 286 -17.49 -4.05 -10.63
C ALA A 286 -18.18 -4.05 -9.25
N ALA A 287 -17.38 -4.07 -8.18
CA ALA A 287 -17.85 -3.98 -6.80
C ALA A 287 -18.20 -2.55 -6.34
N LYS A 288 -17.91 -1.52 -7.16
CA LYS A 288 -18.01 -0.08 -6.81
C LYS A 288 -17.08 0.36 -5.68
N ASN A 289 -15.96 -0.34 -5.52
CA ASN A 289 -14.91 -0.06 -4.53
C ASN A 289 -13.63 0.47 -5.20
N PHE A 290 -13.71 0.97 -6.43
CA PHE A 290 -12.53 1.49 -7.14
C PHE A 290 -11.91 2.70 -6.44
N ALA A 291 -12.72 3.59 -5.90
CA ALA A 291 -12.24 4.71 -5.10
C ALA A 291 -13.00 4.71 -3.78
N LEU A 292 -12.31 5.09 -2.71
CA LEU A 292 -12.99 5.38 -1.45
C LEU A 292 -14.02 6.49 -1.68
N PRO A 293 -15.22 6.43 -1.07
CA PRO A 293 -16.31 7.38 -1.32
C PRO A 293 -15.94 8.87 -1.19
N VAL A 294 -14.89 9.17 -0.41
CA VAL A 294 -14.39 10.52 -0.13
C VAL A 294 -13.40 11.04 -1.17
N LEU A 295 -12.90 10.18 -2.05
CA LEU A 295 -11.91 10.52 -3.07
C LEU A 295 -12.55 10.79 -4.43
N ASN A 296 -11.93 11.69 -5.20
CA ASN A 296 -12.40 12.06 -6.54
C ASN A 296 -11.49 11.44 -7.62
N ALA A 297 -11.85 10.24 -8.08
CA ALA A 297 -11.15 9.54 -9.16
C ALA A 297 -11.52 10.04 -10.58
N ASP A 298 -12.52 10.93 -10.70
CA ASP A 298 -13.05 11.43 -11.97
C ASP A 298 -12.60 12.87 -12.29
N ARG A 299 -11.53 13.35 -11.64
CA ARG A 299 -11.01 14.70 -11.86
C ARG A 299 -10.52 14.83 -13.31
N ALA A 300 -11.07 15.80 -14.02
CA ALA A 300 -10.64 16.12 -15.37
C ALA A 300 -9.41 17.04 -15.34
N PHE A 301 -8.46 16.78 -16.23
CA PHE A 301 -7.30 17.62 -16.48
C PHE A 301 -7.27 18.01 -17.95
N ASP A 302 -6.84 19.24 -18.23
CA ASP A 302 -6.54 19.64 -19.59
C ASP A 302 -5.10 19.23 -19.96
N ASN A 303 -4.82 19.21 -21.27
CA ASN A 303 -3.47 18.97 -21.78
C ASN A 303 -2.78 20.31 -22.11
N ALA A 304 -3.09 21.37 -21.34
CA ALA A 304 -2.51 22.69 -21.55
C ALA A 304 -0.99 22.68 -21.24
N ASP A 305 -0.29 23.74 -21.63
CA ASP A 305 1.16 23.86 -21.39
C ASP A 305 1.52 24.05 -19.91
N ASP A 306 0.56 24.40 -19.05
CA ASP A 306 0.77 24.82 -17.66
C ASP A 306 0.06 23.90 -16.63
N ILE A 307 0.13 22.57 -16.79
CA ILE A 307 -0.57 21.61 -15.91
C ILE A 307 -0.12 21.79 -14.45
N LEU A 308 1.20 21.93 -14.20
CA LEU A 308 1.75 22.19 -12.86
C LEU A 308 1.10 23.40 -12.19
N VAL A 309 1.03 24.53 -12.90
CA VAL A 309 0.48 25.78 -12.38
C VAL A 309 -1.02 25.63 -12.10
N HIS A 310 -1.75 24.91 -12.95
CA HIS A 310 -3.16 24.61 -12.73
C HIS A 310 -3.37 23.76 -11.49
N VAL A 311 -2.56 22.72 -11.26
CA VAL A 311 -2.63 21.91 -10.04
C VAL A 311 -2.35 22.76 -8.81
N LEU A 312 -1.30 23.57 -8.81
CA LEU A 312 -0.93 24.44 -7.69
C LEU A 312 -2.00 25.48 -7.36
N THR A 313 -2.53 26.17 -8.38
CA THR A 313 -3.57 27.20 -8.20
C THR A 313 -4.88 26.61 -7.68
N GLN A 314 -5.26 25.42 -8.14
CA GLN A 314 -6.41 24.69 -7.60
C GLN A 314 -6.17 24.28 -6.14
N ALA A 315 -4.99 23.77 -5.81
CA ALA A 315 -4.67 23.41 -4.44
C ALA A 315 -4.68 24.62 -3.49
N ILE A 316 -4.18 25.79 -3.93
CA ILE A 316 -4.30 27.04 -3.19
C ILE A 316 -5.78 27.43 -2.99
N GLN A 317 -6.58 27.39 -4.06
CA GLN A 317 -7.98 27.81 -4.02
C GLN A 317 -8.83 26.95 -3.10
N TYR A 318 -8.60 25.63 -3.09
CA TYR A 318 -9.37 24.66 -2.33
C TYR A 318 -8.70 24.21 -1.04
N HIS A 319 -7.57 24.83 -0.67
CA HIS A 319 -6.77 24.48 0.50
C HIS A 319 -6.47 22.98 0.56
N ARG A 320 -5.92 22.45 -0.53
CA ARG A 320 -5.57 21.04 -0.66
C ARG A 320 -4.11 20.79 -0.34
N LEU A 321 -3.87 19.66 0.28
CA LEU A 321 -2.54 19.21 0.64
C LEU A 321 -1.81 18.62 -0.56
N ILE A 322 -0.53 18.94 -0.69
CA ILE A 322 0.35 18.36 -1.70
C ILE A 322 1.59 17.78 -1.01
N ARG A 323 1.97 16.57 -1.42
CA ARG A 323 3.33 16.05 -1.19
C ARG A 323 4.23 16.52 -2.31
N PHE A 324 5.31 17.20 -1.98
CA PHE A 324 6.31 17.70 -2.92
C PHE A 324 7.56 16.85 -2.86
N GLU A 325 8.09 16.48 -4.02
CA GLU A 325 9.46 15.97 -4.17
C GLU A 325 10.27 17.00 -4.95
N MET A 326 11.46 17.32 -4.45
CA MET A 326 12.30 18.40 -4.94
C MET A 326 13.57 17.90 -5.63
N THR A 327 14.19 18.74 -6.47
CA THR A 327 15.45 18.42 -7.19
C THR A 327 16.63 18.02 -6.30
N ASN A 328 16.64 18.50 -5.06
CA ASN A 328 17.64 18.16 -4.05
C ASN A 328 17.30 16.88 -3.25
N GLN A 329 16.30 16.10 -3.68
CA GLN A 329 15.80 14.89 -3.00
C GLN A 329 15.16 15.18 -1.63
N ASP A 330 14.76 16.42 -1.43
CA ASP A 330 13.96 16.82 -0.27
C ASP A 330 12.49 16.51 -0.57
N ASN A 331 11.77 16.02 0.44
CA ASN A 331 10.38 15.62 0.36
C ASN A 331 9.64 16.13 1.59
N PHE A 332 8.53 16.83 1.35
CA PHE A 332 7.70 17.35 2.41
C PHE A 332 6.24 17.43 1.96
N VAL A 333 5.35 17.56 2.93
CA VAL A 333 3.91 17.69 2.72
C VAL A 333 3.46 19.05 3.24
N GLY A 334 2.61 19.75 2.49
CA GLY A 334 2.11 21.04 2.92
C GLY A 334 1.02 21.63 2.04
N TYR A 335 0.44 22.73 2.51
CA TYR A 335 -0.57 23.50 1.81
C TYR A 335 0.09 24.61 0.98
N PRO A 336 0.03 24.57 -0.36
CA PRO A 336 0.42 25.74 -1.14
C PRO A 336 -0.56 26.89 -0.82
N THR A 337 -0.03 28.06 -0.47
CA THR A 337 -0.83 29.22 -0.03
C THR A 337 -0.78 30.38 -1.01
N ASN A 338 0.29 30.48 -1.81
CA ASN A 338 0.44 31.53 -2.82
C ASN A 338 1.36 31.09 -3.96
N PHE A 339 1.09 31.57 -5.18
CA PHE A 339 1.96 31.41 -6.33
C PHE A 339 2.25 32.77 -6.97
N ASP A 340 3.54 33.16 -7.00
CA ASP A 340 4.00 34.36 -7.69
C ASP A 340 4.31 34.04 -9.16
N PHE A 341 3.38 34.38 -10.04
CA PHE A 341 3.50 34.18 -11.49
C PHE A 341 4.69 34.92 -12.12
N ALA A 342 5.23 35.97 -11.48
CA ALA A 342 6.36 36.73 -12.03
C ALA A 342 7.70 36.05 -11.71
N SER A 343 7.84 35.47 -10.52
CA SER A 343 9.09 34.81 -10.07
C SER A 343 9.07 33.29 -10.21
N GLY A 344 7.90 32.67 -10.35
CA GLY A 344 7.73 31.21 -10.32
C GLY A 344 7.84 30.62 -8.91
N LEU A 345 7.76 31.44 -7.86
CA LEU A 345 7.85 30.98 -6.48
C LEU A 345 6.48 30.56 -5.92
N VAL A 346 6.43 29.40 -5.28
CA VAL A 346 5.30 28.90 -4.50
C VAL A 346 5.64 29.07 -3.02
N THR A 347 4.71 29.63 -2.25
CA THR A 347 4.76 29.59 -0.78
C THR A 347 3.94 28.39 -0.31
N VAL A 348 4.52 27.56 0.56
CA VAL A 348 3.91 26.35 1.12
C VAL A 348 3.94 26.41 2.63
N GLU A 349 2.80 26.20 3.29
CA GLU A 349 2.67 26.01 4.73
C GLU A 349 2.88 24.53 5.08
N LEU A 350 3.81 24.24 6.00
CA LEU A 350 4.23 22.88 6.35
C LEU A 350 3.35 22.28 7.47
N LEU A 351 3.11 20.97 7.43
CA LEU A 351 2.27 20.28 8.43
C LEU A 351 3.01 19.87 9.71
N ASP A 352 4.27 19.47 9.59
CA ASP A 352 5.09 18.99 10.70
C ASP A 352 6.26 19.94 10.89
N VAL A 353 6.07 20.93 11.75
CA VAL A 353 7.11 21.89 12.12
C VAL A 353 7.35 21.69 13.61
N ASP A 354 8.45 21.03 13.96
CA ASP A 354 8.81 20.83 15.37
C ASP A 354 8.92 22.21 16.04
N GLU A 355 8.12 22.42 17.09
CA GLU A 355 8.09 23.69 17.82
C GLU A 355 9.48 23.99 18.43
N GLN A 356 10.30 24.78 17.72
CA GLN A 356 10.93 25.98 18.30
C GLN A 356 11.73 26.89 17.33
N ASP A 357 12.09 26.49 16.10
CA ASP A 357 12.92 27.36 15.23
C ASP A 357 12.75 27.18 13.71
N GLU A 358 11.78 26.39 13.23
CA GLU A 358 11.55 26.20 11.79
C GLU A 358 10.48 27.14 11.22
N GLU A 359 10.74 27.69 10.03
CA GLU A 359 9.76 28.53 9.33
C GLU A 359 8.54 27.69 8.96
N LEU A 360 7.37 28.04 9.53
CA LEU A 360 6.06 27.46 9.21
C LEU A 360 5.72 27.49 7.71
N THR A 361 6.40 28.36 6.97
CA THR A 361 6.22 28.50 5.53
C THR A 361 7.54 28.37 4.80
N ARG A 362 7.53 27.62 3.71
CA ARG A 362 8.66 27.44 2.81
C ARG A 362 8.38 28.10 1.46
N LYS A 363 9.38 28.76 0.88
CA LYS A 363 9.33 29.22 -0.52
C LYS A 363 10.12 28.28 -1.41
N ILE A 364 9.48 27.76 -2.46
CA ILE A 364 10.09 26.87 -3.44
C ILE A 364 9.91 27.42 -4.84
N GLY A 365 10.90 27.25 -5.71
CA GLY A 365 10.74 27.54 -7.14
C GLY A 365 10.05 26.37 -7.84
N VAL A 366 9.08 26.65 -8.71
CA VAL A 366 8.37 25.60 -9.45
C VAL A 366 9.33 24.73 -10.25
N GLU A 367 10.42 25.30 -10.78
CA GLU A 367 11.47 24.61 -11.51
C GLU A 367 12.22 23.57 -10.66
N SER A 368 12.18 23.69 -9.33
CA SER A 368 12.79 22.72 -8.41
C SER A 368 11.85 21.58 -8.02
N ILE A 369 10.57 21.66 -8.38
CA ILE A 369 9.60 20.58 -8.14
C ILE A 369 9.78 19.50 -9.21
N ARG A 370 10.02 18.29 -8.73
CA ARG A 370 10.27 17.08 -9.53
C ARG A 370 8.98 16.28 -9.75
N GLU A 371 8.23 16.16 -8.66
CA GLU A 371 6.99 15.41 -8.58
C GLU A 371 6.08 16.05 -7.53
N MET A 372 4.76 15.91 -7.74
CA MET A 372 3.75 16.20 -6.72
C MET A 372 2.75 15.05 -6.64
N ALA A 373 2.39 14.64 -5.42
CA ALA A 373 1.25 13.74 -5.19
C ALA A 373 0.14 14.49 -4.46
N PHE A 374 -1.12 14.26 -4.86
CA PHE A 374 -2.28 15.00 -4.35
C PHE A 374 -3.59 14.20 -4.49
N ASP A 375 -4.64 14.65 -3.80
CA ASP A 375 -5.97 14.01 -3.73
C ASP A 375 -5.91 12.51 -3.34
N TYR A 376 -4.97 12.13 -2.47
CA TYR A 376 -4.82 10.77 -1.92
C TYR A 376 -5.43 10.67 -0.52
N PHE A 377 -5.72 9.45 -0.04
CA PHE A 377 -6.52 9.27 1.19
C PHE A 377 -5.89 9.89 2.43
N ARG A 378 -4.57 9.73 2.63
CA ARG A 378 -3.88 10.36 3.77
C ARG A 378 -3.96 11.89 3.73
N ALA A 379 -3.91 12.52 2.56
CA ALA A 379 -4.13 13.96 2.45
C ALA A 379 -5.55 14.32 2.90
N TYR A 380 -6.54 13.56 2.46
CA TYR A 380 -7.93 13.77 2.88
C TYR A 380 -8.12 13.63 4.40
N LEU A 381 -7.52 12.62 5.03
CA LEU A 381 -7.60 12.44 6.49
C LEU A 381 -7.03 13.65 7.23
N VAL A 382 -5.83 14.11 6.84
CA VAL A 382 -5.19 15.29 7.44
C VAL A 382 -6.01 16.56 7.22
N GLU A 383 -6.53 16.78 6.02
CA GLU A 383 -7.40 17.93 5.69
C GLU A 383 -8.67 17.97 6.56
N ASN A 384 -9.11 16.83 7.08
CA ASN A 384 -10.29 16.69 7.93
C ASN A 384 -9.97 16.49 9.42
N ASN A 385 -8.68 16.59 9.81
CA ASN A 385 -8.19 16.37 11.18
C ASN A 385 -8.51 14.96 11.73
N VAL A 386 -8.13 13.93 10.96
CA VAL A 386 -8.28 12.50 11.28
C VAL A 386 -6.94 11.76 11.20
#